data_AF-A0A7K0DW12-F1
#
_entry.id   AF-A0A7K0DW12-F1
#
_cell.length_a   1.000
_cell.length_b   1.000
_cell.length_c   1.000
_cell.angle_alpha   90.00
_cell.angle_beta   90.00
_cell.angle_gamma   90.00
#
_symmetry.space_group_name_H-M   'P 1'
#
loop_
_entity.id
_entity.type
_entity.pdbx_description
1 polymer ?
#
loop_
_entity_poly.entity_id
_entity_poly.type
_entity_poly.pdbx_seq_one_letter_code
_entity_poly.pdbx_strand_id
1 'polypeptide(L)'
;MEFRLRDRARMTKDMDFAACPDGEPLLDGPAVRERLIDGLAVDEDGDGFLFQVSPPFDLNADTAGRGGWRYSVEARLAGRTFATIRIDVVARGEEIVLTERLPLPNTLGFAGTPPRDIEAVDRRQHFAEKLHAFTRDYGDRPNTRVKDLVDLVLLIESGLLPDTFVVDAVRHVFAVRATHEVPDRLPEPPPSWIHTYPETAGGLTETPARLDAAFDLVRGFWCTASGNGEIEQKQNG
;
A
#
# COMPACT_ATOMS: atom_id res chain seq x y z
N MET A 1 2.57 -2.18 -4.20
CA MET A 1 2.52 -1.54 -5.53
C MET A 1 3.48 -2.17 -6.54
N GLU A 2 4.75 -2.43 -6.19
CA GLU A 2 5.75 -2.96 -7.14
C GLU A 2 5.35 -4.28 -7.82
N PHE A 3 4.95 -5.30 -7.05
CA PHE A 3 4.53 -6.58 -7.61
C PHE A 3 3.32 -6.51 -8.56
N ARG A 4 2.53 -5.43 -8.49
CA ARG A 4 1.37 -5.19 -9.38
C ARG A 4 1.77 -4.42 -10.64
N LEU A 5 2.67 -3.46 -10.49
CA LEU A 5 3.04 -2.54 -11.56
C LEU A 5 4.30 -2.96 -12.33
N ARG A 6 4.97 -4.05 -11.94
CA ARG A 6 6.13 -4.67 -12.60
C ARG A 6 7.13 -3.62 -13.12
N ASP A 7 7.03 -3.29 -14.41
CA ASP A 7 7.96 -2.41 -15.14
C ASP A 7 7.71 -0.90 -14.92
N ARG A 8 6.57 -0.53 -14.32
CA ARG A 8 6.18 0.86 -13.99
C ARG A 8 6.48 1.23 -12.54
N ALA A 9 6.98 0.30 -11.73
CA ALA A 9 7.34 0.55 -10.34
C ALA A 9 8.85 0.69 -10.14
N ARG A 10 9.23 1.54 -9.20
CA ARG A 10 10.61 1.73 -8.78
C ARG A 10 11.09 0.48 -8.02
N MET A 11 12.23 -0.08 -8.44
CA MET A 11 12.93 -1.16 -7.72
C MET A 11 13.25 -0.70 -6.28
N THR A 12 12.67 -1.35 -5.28
CA THR A 12 12.98 -1.05 -3.86
C THR A 12 13.89 -2.11 -3.25
N LYS A 13 14.81 -1.66 -2.39
CA LYS A 13 15.65 -2.53 -1.55
C LYS A 13 15.05 -2.79 -0.17
N ASP A 14 13.96 -2.10 0.13
CA ASP A 14 13.27 -2.12 1.42
C ASP A 14 11.96 -2.90 1.27
N MET A 15 11.68 -3.81 2.20
CA MET A 15 10.42 -4.55 2.29
C MET A 15 9.52 -3.92 3.35
N ASP A 16 8.36 -3.42 2.94
CA ASP A 16 7.37 -2.84 3.84
C ASP A 16 6.29 -3.86 4.19
N PHE A 17 6.08 -4.09 5.49
CA PHE A 17 5.01 -4.93 6.00
C PHE A 17 4.05 -4.13 6.88
N ALA A 18 2.79 -4.53 6.81
CA ALA A 18 1.81 -4.10 7.79
C ALA A 18 1.55 -5.23 8.78
N ALA A 19 1.80 -4.97 10.05
CA ALA A 19 1.41 -5.90 11.10
C ALA A 19 -0.08 -5.69 11.41
N CYS A 20 -0.86 -6.76 11.20
CA CYS A 20 -2.30 -6.80 11.45
C CYS A 20 -2.59 -7.85 12.54
N PRO A 21 -2.40 -7.51 13.82
CA PRO A 21 -2.70 -8.43 14.91
C PRO A 21 -4.21 -8.65 15.02
N ASP A 22 -4.65 -9.90 14.89
CA ASP A 22 -6.05 -10.29 15.12
C ASP A 22 -6.37 -10.26 16.63
N GLY A 23 -6.73 -9.09 17.15
CA GLY A 23 -7.15 -8.93 18.56
C GLY A 23 -6.06 -9.19 19.61
N GLU A 24 -4.81 -9.38 19.20
CA GLU A 24 -3.64 -9.50 20.08
C GLU A 24 -3.28 -8.14 20.72
N PRO A 25 -2.64 -8.12 21.90
CA PRO A 25 -2.25 -6.88 22.56
C PRO A 25 -1.30 -6.06 21.68
N LEU A 26 -1.21 -4.76 22.00
CA LEU A 26 -0.40 -3.78 21.30
C LEU A 26 0.96 -4.38 20.93
N LEU A 27 1.22 -4.53 19.63
CA LEU A 27 2.48 -5.05 19.14
C LEU A 27 3.61 -4.10 19.56
N ASP A 28 4.71 -4.67 20.03
CA ASP A 28 5.97 -3.97 20.20
C ASP A 28 7.04 -4.56 19.27
N GLY A 29 8.15 -3.83 19.11
CA GLY A 29 9.25 -4.24 18.25
C GLY A 29 9.80 -5.63 18.58
N PRO A 30 10.06 -5.96 19.85
CA PRO A 30 10.49 -7.29 20.25
C PRO A 30 9.50 -8.40 19.87
N ALA A 31 8.19 -8.23 20.09
CA ALA A 31 7.19 -9.24 19.75
C ALA A 31 7.04 -9.43 18.24
N VAL A 32 7.20 -8.37 17.44
CA VAL A 32 7.26 -8.47 15.97
C VAL A 32 8.52 -9.20 15.53
N ARG A 33 9.68 -8.92 16.17
CA ARG A 33 10.94 -9.61 15.89
C ARG A 33 10.85 -11.11 16.11
N GLU A 34 10.26 -11.56 17.22
CA GLU A 34 10.12 -12.99 17.50
C GLU A 34 9.27 -13.68 16.43
N ARG A 35 8.18 -13.05 15.99
CA ARG A 35 7.38 -13.58 14.86
C ARG A 35 8.17 -13.66 13.55
N LEU A 36 9.03 -12.67 13.26
CA LEU A 36 9.93 -12.72 12.11
C LEU A 36 10.93 -13.87 12.22
N ILE A 37 11.48 -14.11 13.41
CA ILE A 37 12.42 -15.22 13.64
C ILE A 37 11.71 -16.56 13.47
N ASP A 38 10.55 -16.73 14.07
CA ASP A 38 9.77 -17.96 13.97
C ASP A 38 9.42 -18.27 12.51
N GLY A 39 8.96 -17.27 11.76
CA GLY A 39 8.63 -17.41 10.34
C GLY A 39 9.84 -17.70 9.43
N LEU A 40 11.04 -17.27 9.83
CA LEU A 40 12.27 -17.47 9.07
C LEU A 40 13.14 -18.64 9.59
N ALA A 41 12.69 -19.33 10.64
CA ALA A 41 13.42 -20.46 11.23
C ALA A 41 13.30 -21.74 10.39
N VAL A 42 12.30 -21.82 9.52
CA VAL A 42 12.01 -22.97 8.67
C VAL A 42 12.48 -22.69 7.25
N ASP A 43 13.35 -23.56 6.73
CA ASP A 43 13.69 -23.59 5.31
C ASP A 43 12.57 -24.29 4.52
N GLU A 44 11.54 -23.52 4.16
CA GLU A 44 10.38 -24.05 3.43
C GLU A 44 10.70 -24.52 2.01
N ASP A 45 11.73 -23.93 1.37
CA ASP A 45 12.10 -24.20 -0.02
C ASP A 45 13.22 -25.24 -0.13
N GLY A 46 13.87 -25.62 0.98
CA GLY A 46 15.03 -26.51 0.99
C GLY A 46 16.25 -25.89 0.30
N ASP A 47 16.34 -24.55 0.31
CA ASP A 47 17.37 -23.80 -0.42
C ASP A 47 18.65 -23.56 0.40
N GLY A 48 18.63 -23.93 1.68
CA GLY A 48 19.75 -23.85 2.61
C GLY A 48 20.06 -22.44 3.11
N PHE A 49 19.18 -21.47 2.86
CA PHE A 49 19.32 -20.14 3.45
C PHE A 49 18.99 -20.15 4.93
N LEU A 50 19.79 -19.41 5.70
CA LEU A 50 19.56 -19.14 7.11
C LEU A 50 19.44 -17.63 7.32
N PHE A 51 18.44 -17.21 8.09
CA PHE A 51 18.15 -15.80 8.32
C PHE A 51 18.42 -15.41 9.77
N GLN A 52 19.03 -14.24 9.97
CA GLN A 52 19.25 -13.65 11.28
C GLN A 52 18.62 -12.27 11.36
N VAL A 53 17.69 -12.07 12.30
CA VAL A 53 16.94 -10.82 12.46
C VAL A 53 17.57 -9.96 13.56
N SER A 54 17.92 -8.72 13.22
CA SER A 54 18.46 -7.75 14.19
C SER A 54 17.43 -7.37 15.27
N PRO A 55 17.85 -6.80 16.40
CA PRO A 55 16.94 -6.07 17.28
C PRO A 55 16.17 -4.97 16.52
N PRO A 56 14.96 -4.60 16.97
CA PRO A 56 14.17 -3.54 16.36
C PRO A 56 14.87 -2.19 16.49
N PHE A 57 14.77 -1.38 15.44
CA PHE A 57 14.98 0.06 15.50
C PHE A 57 13.62 0.76 15.41
N ASP A 58 13.25 1.50 16.46
CA ASP A 58 11.99 2.24 16.47
C ASP A 58 11.98 3.31 15.38
N LEU A 59 10.97 3.25 14.53
CA LEU A 59 10.65 4.31 13.58
C LEU A 59 9.78 5.34 14.30
N ASN A 60 9.91 6.60 13.88
CA ASN A 60 9.02 7.65 14.37
C ASN A 60 7.57 7.25 14.09
N ALA A 61 6.73 7.34 15.12
CA ALA A 61 5.31 7.04 14.99
C ALA A 61 4.72 7.89 13.85
N ASP A 62 3.82 7.28 13.08
CA ASP A 62 3.12 8.00 12.02
C ASP A 62 2.20 9.08 12.60
N THR A 63 1.52 9.85 11.74
CA THR A 63 0.60 10.90 12.20
C THR A 63 -0.56 10.37 13.05
N ALA A 64 -0.81 9.05 13.03
CA ALA A 64 -1.81 8.37 13.85
C ALA A 64 -1.21 7.73 15.12
N GLY A 65 0.06 7.99 15.43
CA GLY A 65 0.71 7.49 16.64
C GLY A 65 1.04 6.00 16.60
N ARG A 66 1.02 5.37 15.41
CA ARG A 66 1.24 3.93 15.29
C ARG A 66 2.71 3.57 15.39
N GLY A 67 2.98 2.48 16.10
CA GLY A 67 4.31 1.90 16.22
C GLY A 67 4.82 1.43 14.86
N GLY A 68 6.06 1.79 14.55
CA GLY A 68 6.79 1.32 13.39
C GLY A 68 8.17 0.85 13.82
N TRP A 69 8.65 -0.23 13.22
CA TRP A 69 9.93 -0.84 13.55
C TRP A 69 10.67 -1.23 12.29
N ARG A 70 11.98 -1.00 12.31
CA ARG A 70 12.89 -1.43 11.26
C ARG A 70 13.78 -2.55 11.75
N TYR A 71 13.91 -3.57 10.91
CA TYR A 71 14.78 -4.72 11.12
C TYR A 71 15.75 -4.86 9.96
N SER A 72 16.92 -5.39 10.28
CA SER A 72 17.86 -5.89 9.30
C SER A 72 17.83 -7.42 9.35
N VAL A 73 17.57 -8.06 8.22
CA VAL A 73 17.62 -9.52 8.08
C VAL A 73 18.87 -9.88 7.28
N GLU A 74 19.80 -10.57 7.94
CA GLU A 74 20.97 -11.13 7.29
C GLU A 74 20.64 -12.52 6.73
N ALA A 75 20.68 -12.67 5.41
CA ALA A 75 20.55 -13.94 4.71
C ALA A 75 21.94 -14.56 4.54
N ARG A 76 22.11 -15.79 5.03
CA ARG A 76 23.37 -16.53 5.01
C ARG A 76 23.20 -17.83 4.25
N LEU A 77 24.21 -18.16 3.45
CA LEU A 77 24.26 -19.40 2.68
C LEU A 77 25.66 -20.02 2.83
N ALA A 78 25.72 -21.31 3.17
CA ALA A 78 26.99 -22.03 3.40
C ALA A 78 27.95 -21.30 4.37
N GLY A 79 27.40 -20.73 5.45
CA GLY A 79 28.16 -20.02 6.49
C GLY A 79 28.59 -18.59 6.14
N ARG A 80 28.37 -18.13 4.92
CA ARG A 80 28.71 -16.77 4.45
C ARG A 80 27.48 -15.88 4.34
N THR A 81 27.64 -14.59 4.60
CA THR A 81 26.61 -13.59 4.30
C THR A 81 26.40 -13.51 2.79
N PHE A 82 25.16 -13.75 2.35
CA PHE A 82 24.75 -13.62 0.96
C PHE A 82 24.18 -12.23 0.69
N ALA A 83 23.25 -11.78 1.54
CA ALA A 83 22.62 -10.47 1.43
C ALA A 83 22.14 -9.97 2.80
N THR A 84 21.87 -8.67 2.87
CA THR A 84 21.18 -8.04 3.98
C THR A 84 19.96 -7.32 3.44
N ILE A 85 18.80 -7.64 4.00
CA ILE A 85 17.50 -7.12 3.60
C ILE A 85 16.99 -6.21 4.70
N ARG A 86 16.43 -5.06 4.33
CA ARG A 86 15.76 -4.18 5.28
C ARG A 86 14.27 -4.47 5.28
N ILE A 87 13.72 -4.65 6.47
CA ILE A 87 12.30 -4.89 6.70
C ILE A 87 11.76 -3.78 7.58
N ASP A 88 10.81 -3.01 7.07
CA ASP A 88 10.07 -2.01 7.82
C ASP A 88 8.67 -2.57 8.11
N VAL A 89 8.28 -2.58 9.39
CA VAL A 89 6.98 -3.09 9.83
C VAL A 89 6.23 -1.97 10.53
N VAL A 90 5.01 -1.68 10.09
CA VAL A 90 4.13 -0.70 10.73
C VAL A 90 2.88 -1.42 11.25
N ALA A 91 2.53 -1.19 12.51
CA ALA A 91 1.28 -1.72 13.07
C ALA A 91 0.09 -0.99 12.43
N ARG A 92 -0.70 -1.69 11.60
CA ARG A 92 -1.84 -1.11 10.85
C ARG A 92 -3.10 -1.98 10.89
N GLY A 93 -3.23 -2.88 11.86
CA GLY A 93 -4.31 -3.87 11.93
C GLY A 93 -5.72 -3.30 11.85
N GLU A 94 -5.99 -2.15 12.50
CA GLU A 94 -7.31 -1.53 12.41
C GLU A 94 -7.60 -0.89 11.05
N GLU A 95 -6.57 -0.44 10.31
CA GLU A 95 -6.75 0.31 9.07
C GLU A 95 -6.84 -0.59 7.83
N ILE A 96 -6.12 -1.71 7.82
CA ILE A 96 -6.07 -2.63 6.68
C ILE A 96 -7.12 -3.72 6.87
N VAL A 97 -8.18 -3.64 6.08
CA VAL A 97 -9.30 -4.60 6.10
C VAL A 97 -9.38 -5.45 4.84
N LEU A 98 -8.64 -5.07 3.78
CA LEU A 98 -8.62 -5.80 2.52
C LEU A 98 -7.19 -6.16 2.12
N THR A 99 -6.97 -7.46 1.94
CA THR A 99 -5.75 -8.04 1.38
C THR A 99 -6.11 -8.88 0.15
N GLU A 100 -5.15 -9.05 -0.76
CA GLU A 100 -5.25 -9.97 -1.89
C GLU A 100 -4.01 -10.87 -1.94
N ARG A 101 -4.19 -12.09 -2.46
CA ARG A 101 -3.07 -12.99 -2.74
C ARG A 101 -2.51 -12.67 -4.12
N LEU A 102 -1.21 -12.38 -4.18
CA LEU A 102 -0.49 -12.10 -5.42
C LEU A 102 0.56 -13.18 -5.69
N PRO A 103 0.64 -13.70 -6.92
CA PRO A 103 1.75 -14.58 -7.30
C PRO A 103 3.05 -13.78 -7.37
N LEU A 104 4.09 -14.27 -6.72
CA LEU A 104 5.44 -13.72 -6.85
C LEU A 104 6.06 -14.15 -8.19
N PRO A 105 6.72 -13.22 -8.91
CA PRO A 105 7.55 -13.60 -10.05
C PRO A 105 8.65 -14.59 -9.61
N ASN A 106 8.64 -15.80 -10.16
CA ASN A 106 9.62 -16.82 -9.83
C ASN A 106 10.80 -16.82 -10.82
N THR A 107 11.80 -15.99 -10.55
CA THR A 107 13.04 -15.92 -11.36
C THR A 107 13.99 -17.09 -11.09
N LEU A 108 13.79 -17.83 -9.98
CA LEU A 108 14.62 -18.97 -9.58
C LEU A 108 13.97 -20.33 -9.92
N GLY A 109 12.89 -20.35 -10.69
CA GLY A 109 12.23 -21.59 -11.10
C GLY A 109 13.15 -22.54 -11.89
N PHE A 110 14.14 -22.00 -12.60
CA PHE A 110 15.16 -22.81 -13.29
C PHE A 110 16.06 -23.60 -12.32
N ALA A 111 16.15 -23.17 -11.07
CA ALA A 111 16.93 -23.80 -10.00
C ALA A 111 16.07 -24.72 -9.12
N GLY A 112 14.80 -24.95 -9.47
CA GLY A 112 13.89 -25.83 -8.74
C GLY A 112 13.11 -25.17 -7.60
N THR A 113 13.26 -23.85 -7.39
CA THR A 113 12.47 -23.11 -6.40
C THR A 113 10.99 -23.10 -6.83
N PRO A 114 10.04 -23.49 -5.95
CA PRO A 114 8.62 -23.51 -6.29
C PRO A 114 8.06 -22.08 -6.43
N PRO A 115 6.98 -21.89 -7.21
CA PRO A 115 6.27 -20.61 -7.22
C PRO A 115 5.64 -20.34 -5.84
N ARG A 116 5.64 -19.07 -5.43
CA ARG A 116 5.09 -18.62 -4.14
C ARG A 116 4.07 -17.51 -4.36
N ASP A 117 3.10 -17.44 -3.47
CA ASP A 117 2.14 -16.35 -3.39
C ASP A 117 2.38 -15.56 -2.11
N ILE A 118 2.22 -14.24 -2.19
CA ILE A 118 2.25 -13.34 -1.02
C ILE A 118 0.87 -12.79 -0.74
N GLU A 119 0.63 -12.47 0.52
CA GLU A 119 -0.48 -11.61 0.90
C GLU A 119 -0.04 -10.15 0.82
N ALA A 120 -0.79 -9.34 0.09
CA ALA A 120 -0.51 -7.93 -0.12
C ALA A 120 -1.77 -7.09 0.11
N VAL A 121 -1.59 -5.85 0.57
CA VAL A 121 -2.68 -4.89 0.74
C VAL A 121 -3.44 -4.68 -0.57
N ASP A 122 -4.76 -4.87 -0.56
CA ASP A 122 -5.62 -4.84 -1.75
C ASP A 122 -5.56 -3.47 -2.47
N ARG A 123 -5.79 -3.47 -3.79
CA ARG A 123 -5.82 -2.25 -4.60
C ARG A 123 -6.89 -1.25 -4.15
N ARG A 124 -8.04 -1.72 -3.66
CA ARG A 124 -9.13 -0.92 -3.10
C ARG A 124 -8.68 -0.23 -1.81
N GLN A 125 -7.94 -0.95 -0.96
CA GLN A 125 -7.33 -0.38 0.24
C GLN A 125 -6.29 0.69 -0.12
N HIS A 126 -5.41 0.43 -1.09
CA HIS A 126 -4.48 1.44 -1.58
C HIS A 126 -5.22 2.67 -2.15
N PHE A 127 -6.27 2.46 -2.95
CA PHE A 127 -7.10 3.55 -3.47
C PHE A 127 -7.68 4.39 -2.33
N ALA A 128 -8.25 3.75 -1.31
CA ALA A 128 -8.81 4.42 -0.13
C ALA A 128 -7.78 5.29 0.61
N GLU A 129 -6.59 4.74 0.87
CA GLU A 129 -5.50 5.47 1.53
C GLU A 129 -5.03 6.68 0.75
N LYS A 130 -4.93 6.53 -0.58
CA LYS A 130 -4.50 7.57 -1.51
C LYS A 130 -5.56 8.65 -1.66
N LEU A 131 -6.83 8.26 -1.75
CA LEU A 131 -7.96 9.18 -1.79
C LEU A 131 -8.00 10.02 -0.52
N HIS A 132 -7.92 9.39 0.66
CA HIS A 132 -7.86 10.11 1.93
C HIS A 132 -6.69 11.09 1.99
N ALA A 133 -5.50 10.71 1.51
CA ALA A 133 -4.35 11.61 1.49
C ALA A 133 -4.56 12.79 0.52
N PHE A 134 -5.14 12.53 -0.65
CA PHE A 134 -5.46 13.54 -1.65
C PHE A 134 -6.50 14.57 -1.16
N THR A 135 -7.56 14.11 -0.48
CA THR A 135 -8.69 14.95 -0.05
C THR A 135 -8.49 15.67 1.28
N ARG A 136 -7.44 15.31 2.03
CA ARG A 136 -7.16 15.92 3.34
C ARG A 136 -6.87 17.41 3.20
N ASP A 137 -7.51 18.20 4.05
CA ASP A 137 -7.16 19.61 4.21
C ASP A 137 -5.83 19.74 4.99
N TYR A 138 -4.89 20.45 4.39
CA TYR A 138 -3.57 20.73 4.97
C TYR A 138 -3.44 22.19 5.44
N GLY A 139 -4.55 22.96 5.43
CA GLY A 139 -4.58 24.37 5.82
C GLY A 139 -3.61 25.20 4.99
N ASP A 140 -2.76 25.98 5.66
CA ASP A 140 -1.79 26.87 5.01
C ASP A 140 -0.58 26.16 4.39
N ARG A 141 -0.47 24.82 4.54
CA ARG A 141 0.66 24.07 3.98
C ARG A 141 0.39 23.73 2.51
N PRO A 142 1.37 23.95 1.61
CA PRO A 142 1.24 23.51 0.22
C PRO A 142 0.95 22.00 0.18
N ASN A 143 -0.15 21.61 -0.47
CA ASN A 143 -0.47 20.20 -0.65
C ASN A 143 0.56 19.57 -1.61
N THR A 144 1.42 18.71 -1.07
CA THR A 144 2.47 17.98 -1.81
C THR A 144 2.02 16.61 -2.31
N ARG A 145 0.72 16.30 -2.19
CA ARG A 145 0.12 15.01 -2.56
C ARG A 145 -0.19 14.86 -4.05
N VAL A 146 0.48 15.63 -4.92
CA VAL A 146 0.36 15.47 -6.38
C VAL A 146 0.66 14.02 -6.83
N LYS A 147 1.55 13.33 -6.11
CA LYS A 147 1.88 11.91 -6.33
C LYS A 147 0.71 10.98 -6.00
N ASP A 148 -0.11 11.30 -5.00
CA ASP A 148 -1.26 10.48 -4.65
C ASP A 148 -2.32 10.51 -5.78
N LEU A 149 -2.44 11.63 -6.52
CA LEU A 149 -3.27 11.69 -7.73
C LEU A 149 -2.72 10.79 -8.85
N VAL A 150 -1.40 10.75 -9.04
CA VAL A 150 -0.76 9.83 -10.01
C VAL A 150 -1.03 8.39 -9.63
N ASP A 151 -0.88 8.04 -8.34
CA ASP A 151 -1.15 6.68 -7.85
C ASP A 151 -2.62 6.27 -8.03
N LEU A 152 -3.57 7.18 -7.80
CA LEU A 152 -5.00 6.93 -8.06
C LEU A 152 -5.27 6.63 -9.54
N VAL A 153 -4.68 7.41 -10.46
CA VAL A 153 -4.77 7.17 -11.91
C VAL A 153 -4.17 5.80 -12.25
N LEU A 154 -2.98 5.48 -11.74
CA LEU A 154 -2.33 4.20 -11.97
C LEU A 154 -3.15 3.00 -11.48
N LEU A 155 -3.82 3.13 -10.33
CA LEU A 155 -4.70 2.08 -9.81
C LEU A 155 -5.89 1.85 -10.75
N ILE A 156 -6.52 2.91 -11.24
CA ILE A 156 -7.64 2.84 -12.20
C ILE A 156 -7.18 2.21 -13.53
N GLU A 157 -6.07 2.68 -14.09
CA GLU A 157 -5.48 2.15 -15.33
C GLU A 157 -5.06 0.67 -15.18
N SER A 158 -4.68 0.23 -13.97
CA SER A 158 -4.35 -1.17 -13.69
C SER A 158 -5.58 -2.09 -13.59
N GLY A 159 -6.78 -1.57 -13.89
CA GLY A 159 -8.03 -2.34 -13.93
C GLY A 159 -8.78 -2.38 -12.60
N LEU A 160 -8.57 -1.42 -11.69
CA LEU A 160 -9.42 -1.28 -10.52
C LEU A 160 -10.85 -0.95 -10.98
N LEU A 161 -11.83 -1.67 -10.43
CA LEU A 161 -13.24 -1.50 -10.78
C LEU A 161 -13.93 -0.51 -9.82
N PRO A 162 -14.85 0.34 -10.31
CA PRO A 162 -15.64 1.24 -9.47
C PRO A 162 -16.79 0.47 -8.82
N ASP A 163 -16.46 -0.40 -7.87
CA ASP A 163 -17.40 -1.27 -7.16
C ASP A 163 -17.69 -0.78 -5.73
N THR A 164 -18.66 -1.43 -5.08
CA THR A 164 -19.08 -1.10 -3.71
C THR A 164 -18.00 -1.42 -2.67
N PHE A 165 -17.14 -2.41 -2.94
CA PHE A 165 -15.99 -2.73 -2.10
C PHE A 165 -14.96 -1.58 -2.04
N VAL A 166 -14.75 -0.83 -3.12
CA VAL A 166 -13.92 0.40 -3.08
C VAL A 166 -14.54 1.42 -2.13
N VAL A 167 -15.86 1.63 -2.20
CA VAL A 167 -16.56 2.60 -1.35
C VAL A 167 -16.46 2.21 0.12
N ASP A 168 -16.63 0.93 0.44
CA ASP A 168 -16.51 0.42 1.80
C ASP A 168 -15.09 0.58 2.35
N ALA A 169 -14.06 0.27 1.54
CA ALA A 169 -12.66 0.49 1.91
C ALA A 169 -12.37 1.98 2.18
N VAL A 170 -12.90 2.88 1.34
CA VAL A 170 -12.77 4.34 1.54
C VAL A 170 -13.41 4.75 2.86
N ARG A 171 -14.66 4.34 3.11
CA ARG A 171 -15.37 4.66 4.36
C ARG A 171 -14.61 4.17 5.58
N HIS A 172 -14.08 2.94 5.52
CA HIS A 172 -13.28 2.35 6.60
C HIS A 172 -12.03 3.17 6.91
N VAL A 173 -11.21 3.47 5.89
CA VAL A 173 -9.98 4.25 6.06
C VAL A 173 -10.26 5.63 6.63
N PHE A 174 -11.30 6.31 6.15
CA PHE A 174 -11.70 7.62 6.67
C PHE A 174 -12.18 7.55 8.12
N ALA A 175 -12.97 6.53 8.47
CA ALA A 175 -13.44 6.33 9.83
C ALA A 175 -12.28 6.07 10.82
N VAL A 176 -11.34 5.19 10.46
CA VAL A 176 -10.17 4.88 11.30
C VAL A 176 -9.26 6.08 11.47
N ARG A 177 -9.03 6.85 10.38
CA ARG A 177 -8.15 8.03 10.45
C ARG A 177 -8.81 9.22 11.12
N ALA A 178 -10.14 9.33 11.09
CA ALA A 178 -10.96 10.34 11.77
C ALA A 178 -10.48 11.80 11.62
N THR A 179 -9.87 12.15 10.47
CA THR A 179 -9.34 13.51 10.24
C THR A 179 -10.31 14.42 9.49
N HIS A 180 -11.12 13.86 8.60
CA HIS A 180 -12.14 14.55 7.82
C HIS A 180 -13.15 13.53 7.29
N GLU A 181 -14.33 13.98 6.87
CA GLU A 181 -15.37 13.12 6.31
C GLU A 181 -15.05 12.71 4.85
N VAL A 182 -15.64 11.60 4.40
CA VAL A 182 -15.58 11.18 3.00
C VAL A 182 -16.29 12.24 2.15
N PRO A 183 -15.62 12.86 1.17
CA PRO A 183 -16.24 13.94 0.42
C PRO A 183 -17.26 13.41 -0.60
N ASP A 184 -18.46 13.98 -0.60
CA ASP A 184 -19.49 13.73 -1.62
C ASP A 184 -18.98 14.06 -3.03
N ARG A 185 -18.14 15.10 -3.12
CA ARG A 185 -17.46 15.54 -4.35
C ARG A 185 -15.99 15.77 -4.05
N LEU A 186 -15.13 15.20 -4.89
CA LEU A 186 -13.70 15.39 -4.74
C LEU A 186 -13.34 16.88 -4.83
N PRO A 187 -12.53 17.41 -3.90
CA PRO A 187 -12.06 18.78 -3.96
C PRO A 187 -11.20 18.99 -5.20
N GLU A 188 -11.28 20.18 -5.79
CA GLU A 188 -10.44 20.55 -6.92
C GLU A 188 -8.96 20.50 -6.50
N PRO A 189 -8.08 19.89 -7.32
CA PRO A 189 -6.66 19.92 -7.04
C PRO A 189 -6.15 21.36 -7.07
N PRO A 190 -5.12 21.70 -6.27
CA PRO A 190 -4.53 23.03 -6.29
C PRO A 190 -4.09 23.44 -7.71
N PRO A 191 -4.39 24.68 -8.18
CA PRO A 191 -4.01 25.13 -9.51
C PRO A 191 -2.50 25.06 -9.78
N SER A 192 -1.67 25.13 -8.73
CA SER A 192 -0.22 24.98 -8.81
C SER A 192 0.21 23.61 -9.35
N TRP A 193 -0.64 22.58 -9.27
CA TRP A 193 -0.34 21.24 -9.77
C TRP A 193 -0.36 21.14 -11.30
N ILE A 194 -0.85 22.16 -12.01
CA ILE A 194 -0.86 22.19 -13.48
C ILE A 194 0.54 21.97 -14.06
N HIS A 195 1.59 22.43 -13.35
CA HIS A 195 2.97 22.26 -13.77
C HIS A 195 3.65 21.02 -13.18
N THR A 196 3.32 20.63 -11.94
CA THR A 196 4.02 19.52 -11.25
C THR A 196 3.44 18.14 -11.57
N TYR A 197 2.14 18.06 -11.91
CA TYR A 197 1.51 16.80 -12.27
C TYR A 197 2.11 16.19 -13.55
N PRO A 198 2.24 16.93 -14.67
CA PRO A 198 2.85 16.41 -15.89
C PRO A 198 4.26 15.84 -15.67
N GLU A 199 5.09 16.53 -14.86
CA GLU A 199 6.45 16.08 -14.53
C GLU A 199 6.45 14.77 -13.74
N THR A 200 5.46 14.56 -12.88
CA THR A 200 5.35 13.38 -12.04
C THR A 200 4.71 12.20 -12.78
N ALA A 201 3.76 12.46 -13.68
CA ALA A 201 3.01 11.45 -14.42
C ALA A 201 3.66 11.04 -15.75
N GLY A 202 4.54 11.88 -16.29
CA GLY A 202 5.15 11.70 -17.61
C GLY A 202 5.81 10.33 -17.79
N GLY A 203 5.36 9.57 -18.80
CA GLY A 203 5.84 8.22 -19.09
C GLY A 203 5.39 7.15 -18.09
N LEU A 204 4.64 7.52 -17.06
CA LEU A 204 4.09 6.58 -16.09
C LEU A 204 2.63 6.26 -16.32
N THR A 205 1.80 7.15 -16.87
CA THR A 205 0.34 6.96 -17.08
C THR A 205 -0.03 6.79 -18.55
N GLU A 206 -1.12 6.08 -18.84
CA GLU A 206 -1.75 6.01 -20.17
C GLU A 206 -2.61 7.25 -20.43
N THR A 207 -3.26 7.74 -19.39
CA THR A 207 -3.96 9.02 -19.36
C THR A 207 -2.96 10.13 -19.68
N PRO A 208 -3.33 11.11 -20.54
CA PRO A 208 -2.47 12.25 -20.82
C PRO A 208 -1.98 12.88 -19.52
N ALA A 209 -0.67 13.14 -19.43
CA ALA A 209 -0.04 13.73 -18.24
C ALA A 209 -0.46 15.21 -18.07
N ARG A 210 -1.74 15.44 -17.80
CA ARG A 210 -2.42 16.73 -17.71
C ARG A 210 -3.37 16.67 -16.52
N LEU A 211 -3.31 17.69 -15.67
CA LEU A 211 -3.99 17.68 -14.36
C LEU A 211 -5.49 17.45 -14.47
N ASP A 212 -6.14 18.10 -15.43
CA ASP A 212 -7.59 17.98 -15.64
C ASP A 212 -7.99 16.60 -16.16
N ALA A 213 -7.26 16.03 -17.13
CA ALA A 213 -7.52 14.69 -17.62
C ALA A 213 -7.41 13.64 -16.49
N ALA A 214 -6.38 13.77 -15.65
CA ALA A 214 -6.18 12.91 -14.49
C ALA A 214 -7.28 13.06 -13.44
N PHE A 215 -7.64 14.30 -13.11
CA PHE A 215 -8.68 14.58 -12.13
C PHE A 215 -10.05 14.13 -12.64
N ASP A 216 -10.37 14.34 -13.92
CA ASP A 216 -11.61 13.87 -14.53
C ASP A 216 -11.74 12.35 -14.48
N LEU A 217 -10.66 11.60 -14.72
CA LEU A 217 -10.65 10.15 -14.58
C LEU A 217 -10.98 9.72 -13.14
N VAL A 218 -10.25 10.27 -12.15
CA VAL A 218 -10.43 9.90 -10.74
C VAL A 218 -11.80 10.32 -10.23
N ARG A 219 -12.28 11.51 -10.61
CA ARG A 219 -13.61 12.02 -10.28
C ARG A 219 -14.71 11.15 -10.89
N GLY A 220 -14.60 10.81 -12.18
CA GLY A 220 -15.56 9.94 -12.87
C GLY A 220 -15.63 8.54 -12.26
N PHE A 221 -14.46 7.99 -11.91
CA PHE A 221 -14.35 6.71 -11.20
C PHE A 221 -15.06 6.76 -9.84
N TRP A 222 -14.76 7.78 -9.02
CA TRP A 222 -15.37 7.94 -7.69
C TRP A 222 -16.88 8.12 -7.77
N CYS A 223 -17.38 8.96 -8.68
CA CYS A 223 -18.82 9.14 -8.89
C CYS A 223 -19.52 7.83 -9.27
N THR A 224 -18.89 7.01 -10.12
CA THR A 224 -19.44 5.72 -10.54
C THR A 224 -19.49 4.73 -9.36
N ALA A 225 -18.40 4.62 -8.60
CA ALA A 225 -18.32 3.73 -7.45
C ALA A 225 -19.36 4.08 -6.38
N SER A 226 -19.46 5.37 -6.02
CA SER A 226 -20.45 5.87 -5.05
C SER A 226 -21.89 5.66 -5.53
N GLY A 227 -22.16 5.89 -6.82
CA GLY A 227 -23.48 5.63 -7.41
C GLY A 227 -23.88 4.14 -7.38
N ASN A 228 -22.94 3.23 -7.62
CA ASN A 228 -23.19 1.78 -7.51
C ASN A 228 -23.51 1.36 -6.07
N GLY A 229 -22.84 1.98 -5.09
CA GLY A 229 -23.09 1.75 -3.66
C GLY A 229 -24.51 2.10 -3.21
N GLU A 230 -25.07 3.20 -3.74
CA GLU A 230 -26.44 3.61 -3.43
C GLU A 230 -27.50 2.68 -4.02
N ILE A 231 -27.22 2.06 -5.18
CA ILE A 231 -28.16 1.15 -5.84
C ILE A 231 -28.24 -0.19 -5.09
N GLU A 232 -27.11 -0.76 -4.69
CA GLU A 232 -27.08 -2.03 -3.93
C GLU A 232 -27.72 -1.91 -2.55
N GLN A 233 -27.52 -0.78 -1.85
CA GLN A 233 -28.17 -0.53 -0.55
C GLN A 233 -29.70 -0.41 -0.65
N LYS A 234 -30.24 0.09 -1.78
CA LYS A 234 -31.69 0.15 -2.02
C LYS A 234 -32.31 -1.19 -2.42
N GLN A 235 -31.53 -2.15 -2.87
CA GLN A 235 -32.01 -3.49 -3.24
C GLN A 235 -32.00 -4.48 -2.06
N ASN A 236 -31.16 -4.21 -1.05
CA ASN A 236 -30.99 -5.07 0.13
C ASN A 236 -31.71 -4.55 1.40
N GLY A 237 -32.46 -3.44 1.31
CA GLY A 237 -33.25 -2.86 2.40
C GLY A 237 -34.75 -2.96 2.13
#